data_AF-A0A4Q0S5I4-F1
#
_entry.id   AF-A0A4Q0S5I4-F1
#
_cell.length_a   1.000
_cell.length_b   1.000
_cell.length_c   1.000
_cell.angle_alpha   90.00
_cell.angle_beta   90.00
_cell.angle_gamma   90.00
#
_symmetry.space_group_name_H-M   'P 1'
#
loop_
_entity.id
_entity.type
_entity.pdbx_description
1 polymer ?
#
loop_
_entity_poly.entity_id
_entity_poly.type
_entity_poly.pdbx_seq_one_letter_code
_entity_poly.pdbx_strand_id
1 'polypeptide(L)' 'AAYPIADELIRQGVPFVFYTGYGGEIIPERFAGVKLWQKPFDPLELVEDIGRLCRR' A
#
# COMPACT_ATOMS: atom_id res chain seq x y z
N ALA A 1 -9.69 -7.40 -6.54
CA ALA A 1 -8.95 -6.26 -5.96
C ALA A 1 -9.18 -6.23 -4.45
N ALA A 2 -8.18 -5.84 -3.66
CA ALA A 2 -8.21 -5.87 -2.19
C ALA A 2 -8.89 -4.64 -1.53
N TYR A 3 -9.67 -3.86 -2.29
CA TYR A 3 -10.16 -2.56 -1.85
C TYR A 3 -11.07 -2.58 -0.61
N PRO A 4 -12.02 -3.53 -0.43
CA PRO A 4 -12.83 -3.56 0.79
C PRO A 4 -12.00 -3.79 2.05
N ILE A 5 -10.89 -4.52 1.95
CA ILE A 5 -9.94 -4.72 3.05
C ILE A 5 -9.20 -3.41 3.33
N ALA A 6 -8.72 -2.73 2.29
CA ALA A 6 -8.06 -1.43 2.42
C ALA A 6 -8.98 -0.36 3.04
N ASP A 7 -10.27 -0.34 2.67
CA ASP A 7 -11.27 0.54 3.26
C ASP A 7 -11.41 0.28 4.78
N GLU A 8 -11.39 -0.99 5.20
CA GLU A 8 -11.46 -1.38 6.60
C GLU A 8 -10.18 -1.04 7.38
N LEU A 9 -9.00 -1.21 6.77
CA LEU A 9 -7.73 -0.82 7.37
C LEU A 9 -7.66 0.71 7.61
N ILE A 10 -8.15 1.52 6.66
CA ILE A 10 -8.31 2.97 6.86
C ILE A 10 -9.24 3.25 8.04
N ARG A 11 -10.40 2.58 8.10
CA ARG A 11 -11.38 2.77 9.17
C ARG A 11 -10.80 2.45 10.56
N GLN A 12 -9.94 1.44 10.64
CA GLN A 12 -9.28 1.04 11.88
C GLN A 12 -7.98 1.83 12.19
N GLY A 13 -7.54 2.71 11.28
CA GLY A 13 -6.27 3.43 11.44
C GLY A 13 -5.04 2.52 11.34
N VAL A 14 -5.16 1.35 10.71
CA VAL A 14 -4.05 0.42 10.52
C VAL A 14 -3.22 0.88 9.31
N PRO A 15 -1.93 1.16 9.44
CA PRO A 15 -1.09 1.57 8.32
C PRO A 15 -0.86 0.39 7.36
N PHE A 16 -0.92 0.64 6.06
CA PHE A 16 -0.67 -0.36 5.02
C PHE A 16 -0.14 0.28 3.74
N VAL A 17 0.30 -0.58 2.81
CA VAL A 17 0.67 -0.22 1.43
C VAL A 17 -0.04 -1.15 0.46
N PHE A 18 -0.23 -0.69 -0.77
CA PHE A 18 -0.58 -1.58 -1.87
C PHE A 18 0.67 -2.17 -2.50
N TYR A 19 0.50 -3.39 -3.00
CA TYR A 19 1.51 -4.10 -3.75
C TYR A 19 0.84 -4.75 -4.96
N THR A 20 1.26 -4.34 -6.16
CA THR A 20 0.63 -4.78 -7.41
C THR A 20 1.64 -5.38 -8.39
N GLY A 21 1.15 -6.25 -9.26
CA GLY A 21 1.89 -6.78 -10.39
C GLY A 21 1.79 -5.87 -11.62
N TYR A 22 2.46 -6.24 -12.72
CA TYR A 22 2.47 -5.47 -13.96
C TYR A 22 1.06 -5.05 -14.42
N GLY A 23 0.92 -3.77 -14.75
CA GLY A 23 -0.28 -3.17 -15.35
C GLY A 23 -0.74 -1.93 -14.59
N GLY A 24 -1.02 -0.85 -15.32
CA GLY A 24 -1.41 0.47 -14.80
C GLY A 24 -2.78 0.48 -14.12
N GLU A 25 -2.88 -0.17 -12.97
CA GLU A 25 -4.04 -0.11 -12.11
C GLU A 25 -4.21 1.33 -11.61
N ILE A 26 -5.32 1.94 -12.05
CA ILE A 26 -5.79 3.20 -11.49
C ILE A 26 -6.32 2.87 -10.09
N ILE A 27 -5.51 3.14 -9.09
CA ILE A 27 -5.93 3.08 -7.69
C ILE A 27 -7.00 4.14 -7.48
N PRO A 28 -8.18 3.77 -6.94
CA PRO A 28 -9.23 4.74 -6.65
C PRO A 28 -8.72 5.92 -5.80
N GLU A 29 -9.20 7.13 -6.08
CA GLU A 29 -8.77 8.38 -5.42
C GLU A 29 -8.86 8.32 -3.89
N ARG A 30 -9.82 7.56 -3.34
CA ARG A 30 -9.95 7.34 -1.89
C ARG A 30 -8.72 6.72 -1.23
N PHE A 31 -7.80 6.14 -2.02
CA PHE A 31 -6.54 5.61 -1.56
C PHE A 31 -5.32 6.42 -2.03
N ALA A 32 -5.48 7.67 -2.48
CA ALA A 32 -4.37 8.49 -2.99
C ALA A 32 -3.23 8.71 -1.97
N GLY A 33 -3.53 8.59 -0.66
CA GLY A 33 -2.53 8.66 0.41
C GLY A 33 -1.84 7.33 0.74
N VAL A 34 -2.24 6.22 0.12
CA VAL A 34 -1.67 4.89 0.35
C VAL A 34 -0.56 4.65 -0.67
N LYS A 35 0.64 4.34 -0.21
CA LYS A 35 1.77 4.04 -1.10
C LYS A 35 1.47 2.78 -1.93
N LEU A 36 1.75 2.86 -3.23
CA LEU A 36 1.62 1.76 -4.18
C LEU A 36 3.01 1.27 -4.60
N TRP A 37 3.30 0.01 -4.34
CA TRP A 37 4.48 -0.68 -4.85
C TRP A 37 4.13 -1.45 -6.12
N GLN A 38 4.93 -1.28 -7.17
CA GLN A 38 4.81 -2.05 -8.41
C GLN A 38 5.98 -3.02 -8.54
N LYS A 39 5.72 -4.24 -9.01
CA LYS A 39 6.78 -5.17 -9.40
C LYS A 39 7.46 -4.74 -10.71
N PRO A 40 8.78 -5.00 -10.86
CA PRO A 40 9.70 -5.47 -9.82
C PRO A 40 10.10 -4.32 -8.88
N PHE A 41 10.45 -4.65 -7.64
CA PHE A 41 10.84 -3.70 -6.60
C PHE A 41 12.01 -4.30 -5.80
N ASP A 42 12.71 -3.45 -5.04
CA ASP A 42 13.75 -3.89 -4.13
C ASP A 42 13.14 -4.34 -2.78
N PRO A 43 13.35 -5.60 -2.35
CA PRO A 43 12.88 -6.08 -1.05
C PRO A 43 13.39 -5.25 0.14
N LEU A 44 14.62 -4.72 0.08
CA LEU A 44 15.17 -3.90 1.16
C LEU A 44 14.43 -2.57 1.27
N GLU A 45 14.14 -1.93 0.14
CA GLU A 45 13.39 -0.68 0.10
C GLU A 45 11.96 -0.86 0.65
N LEU A 46 11.32 -2.01 0.35
CA LEU A 46 10.01 -2.36 0.92
C LEU A 46 10.08 -2.55 2.45
N VAL A 47 11.08 -3.27 2.96
CA VAL A 47 11.23 -3.50 4.40
C VAL A 47 11.46 -2.19 5.15
N GLU A 48 12.28 -1.30 4.61
CA GLU A 48 12.50 0.03 5.20
C GLU A 48 11.21 0.85 5.28
N ASP A 49 10.42 0.83 4.21
CA ASP A 49 9.15 1.54 4.10
C ASP A 49 8.11 1.04 5.09
N ILE A 50 7.91 -0.28 5.17
CA ILE A 50 7.05 -0.91 6.18
C ILE A 50 7.54 -0.55 7.59
N GLY A 51 8.85 -0.58 7.82
CA GLY A 51 9.43 -0.16 9.09
C GLY A 51 9.08 1.30 9.45
N ARG A 52 9.05 2.22 8.48
CA ARG A 52 8.64 3.62 8.71
C ARG A 52 7.15 3.73 9.04
N LEU A 53 6.31 2.92 8.40
CA LEU A 53 4.85 2.91 8.62
C LEU A 53 4.47 2.42 10.01
N CYS A 54 5.10 1.37 10.53
CA CYS A 54 4.78 0.80 11.84
C CYS A 54 5.35 1.58 13.04
N ARG A 55 6.20 2.58 12.81
CA ARG A 55 6.80 3.43 13.86
C ARG A 55 6.02 4.72 14.16
N ARG A 56 4.89 4.92 13.50
CA ARG A 56 3.93 5.99 13.77
C ARG A 56 2.86 5.51 14.74
#